data_AF-A0A382VJM1-F1
#
_entry.id   AF-A0A382VJM1-F1
#
_cell.length_a   1.000
_cell.length_b   1.000
_cell.length_c   1.000
_cell.angle_alpha   90.00
_cell.angle_beta   90.00
_cell.angle_gamma   90.00
#
_symmetry.space_group_name_H-M   'P 1'
#
loop_
_entity.id
_entity.type
_entity.pdbx_description
1 polymer ?
#
loop_
_entity_poly.entity_id
_entity_poly.type
_entity_poly.pdbx_seq_one_letter_code
_entity_poly.pdbx_strand_id
1 'polypeptide(L)'
;KILVMDTQGNTRVLNGTVFVMEPFDITIEQLGETEKLISFLVQPKSITIPIQTINGFSFTPYGYADEELEIVSSERVESGRVITVLKKQVSKKALQFIAQNNLGTRSKPIHWIDRRFTGDHLSMNVNMDISHTEAGLYIQFQPEQVLDVELSLRLKGKYKYTTIPLNQIQPSVYLSQPISPMQFQNINQIESILNGSIERQIQFNFPYTVAEPGSSITVISKDTYCSMRTKKTSIASPTVMWIEAVHKHAPVDHGNLISRVYQLQPFERPLLHSMNIAIRYPAKL
;
A
#
# COMPACT_ATOMS: atom_id res chain seq x y z
N LYS A 1 3.81 -27.79 19.63
CA LYS A 1 5.28 -27.90 19.46
C LYS A 1 5.69 -26.93 18.36
N ILE A 2 6.58 -25.99 18.67
CA ILE A 2 7.12 -25.04 17.70
C ILE A 2 8.45 -25.61 17.22
N LEU A 3 8.63 -25.72 15.91
CA LEU A 3 9.85 -26.20 15.29
C LEU A 3 10.62 -24.98 14.78
N VAL A 4 11.83 -24.78 15.29
CA VAL A 4 12.74 -23.74 14.79
C VAL A 4 13.86 -24.46 14.04
N MET A 5 14.08 -24.05 12.79
CA MET A 5 15.09 -24.62 11.91
C MET A 5 16.04 -23.52 11.45
N ASP A 6 17.35 -23.77 11.52
CA ASP A 6 18.34 -22.85 10.96
C ASP A 6 18.56 -23.10 9.45
N THR A 7 19.36 -22.26 8.81
CA THR A 7 19.69 -22.38 7.37
C THR A 7 20.53 -23.62 7.03
N GLN A 8 21.05 -24.34 8.03
CA GLN A 8 21.80 -25.59 7.85
C GLN A 8 20.92 -26.84 8.09
N GLY A 9 19.63 -26.65 8.41
CA GLY A 9 18.67 -27.73 8.64
C GLY A 9 18.66 -28.27 10.08
N ASN A 10 19.41 -27.68 11.01
CA ASN A 10 19.36 -28.09 12.41
C ASN A 10 18.02 -27.69 13.00
N THR A 11 17.33 -28.64 13.63
CA THR A 11 15.97 -28.42 14.14
C THR A 11 15.94 -28.47 15.66
N ARG A 12 15.26 -27.50 16.29
CA ARG A 12 14.98 -27.48 17.73
C ARG A 12 13.48 -27.48 17.98
N VAL A 13 13.04 -28.34 18.91
CA VAL A 13 11.65 -28.41 19.36
C VAL A 13 11.47 -27.54 20.59
N LEU A 14 10.58 -26.56 20.51
CA LEU A 14 10.16 -25.72 21.63
C LEU A 14 8.74 -26.10 22.05
N ASN A 15 8.52 -26.14 23.37
CA ASN A 15 7.19 -26.27 23.97
C ASN A 15 6.69 -24.87 24.34
N GLY A 16 5.62 -24.44 23.69
CA GLY A 16 5.01 -23.14 23.91
C GLY A 16 3.74 -22.99 23.08
N THR A 17 3.00 -21.91 23.34
CA THR A 17 1.77 -21.55 22.64
C THR A 17 2.06 -20.33 21.77
N VAL A 18 1.79 -20.43 20.46
CA VAL A 18 1.79 -19.26 19.58
C VAL A 18 0.41 -18.63 19.67
N PHE A 19 0.35 -17.40 20.18
CA PHE A 19 -0.88 -16.63 20.19
C PHE A 19 -0.81 -15.62 19.05
N VAL A 20 -1.72 -15.75 18.08
CA VAL A 20 -1.84 -14.81 16.96
C VAL A 20 -3.07 -13.97 17.21
N MET A 21 -2.88 -12.67 17.37
CA MET A 21 -3.97 -11.71 17.49
C MET A 21 -3.83 -10.69 16.38
N GLU A 22 -4.93 -10.41 15.69
CA GLU A 22 -4.97 -9.39 14.64
C GLU A 22 -4.66 -8.00 15.21
N PRO A 23 -4.06 -7.09 14.41
CA PRO A 23 -3.88 -5.72 14.83
C PRO A 23 -5.20 -5.07 15.21
N PHE A 24 -5.22 -4.39 16.36
CA PHE A 24 -6.42 -3.71 16.85
C PHE A 24 -6.51 -2.27 16.35
N ASP A 25 -7.71 -1.71 16.36
CA ASP A 25 -7.94 -0.31 15.98
C ASP A 25 -7.86 0.63 17.19
N ILE A 26 -7.28 1.81 16.98
CA ILE A 26 -7.21 2.89 17.96
C ILE A 26 -7.85 4.18 17.41
N THR A 27 -8.26 5.06 18.30
CA THR A 27 -8.59 6.47 18.01
C THR A 27 -7.53 7.38 18.59
N ILE A 28 -7.45 8.58 18.03
CA ILE A 28 -6.65 9.67 18.56
C ILE A 28 -7.47 10.95 18.61
N GLU A 29 -7.37 11.66 19.72
CA GLU A 29 -8.01 12.95 19.94
C GLU A 29 -6.99 13.94 20.50
N GLN A 30 -6.94 15.15 19.94
CA GLN A 30 -6.13 16.22 20.52
C GLN A 30 -6.87 16.78 21.74
N LEU A 31 -6.23 16.75 22.91
CA LEU A 31 -6.84 17.25 24.15
C LEU A 31 -6.58 18.75 24.36
N GLY A 32 -5.37 19.21 24.04
CA GLY A 32 -4.96 20.59 24.28
C GLY A 32 -3.52 20.85 23.90
N GLU A 33 -3.16 22.12 23.84
CA GLU A 33 -1.80 22.57 23.56
C GLU A 33 -1.38 23.73 24.45
N THR A 34 -0.07 23.82 24.68
CA THR A 34 0.61 24.97 25.27
C THR A 34 1.52 25.60 24.20
N GLU A 35 2.38 26.53 24.59
CA GLU A 35 3.39 27.08 23.68
C GLU A 35 4.39 26.02 23.20
N LYS A 36 4.70 25.01 24.03
CA LYS A 36 5.77 24.03 23.75
C LYS A 36 5.30 22.59 23.60
N LEU A 37 4.13 22.25 24.13
CA LEU A 37 3.64 20.88 24.23
C LEU A 37 2.24 20.76 23.63
N ILE A 38 1.95 19.58 23.10
CA ILE A 38 0.61 19.18 22.64
C ILE A 38 0.32 17.78 23.18
N SER A 39 -0.90 17.57 23.65
CA SER A 39 -1.34 16.33 24.26
C SER A 39 -2.43 15.65 23.44
N PHE A 40 -2.32 14.33 23.34
CA PHE A 40 -3.25 13.48 22.62
C PHE A 40 -3.77 12.36 23.53
N LEU A 41 -5.05 12.06 23.42
CA LEU A 41 -5.66 10.87 23.98
C LEU A 41 -5.68 9.77 22.91
N VAL A 42 -5.04 8.65 23.21
CA VAL A 42 -5.00 7.47 22.33
C VAL A 42 -5.78 6.35 23.00
N GLN A 43 -6.80 5.83 22.32
CA GLN A 43 -7.76 4.88 22.90
C GLN A 43 -7.99 3.67 22.00
N PRO A 44 -8.19 2.48 22.57
CA PRO A 44 -8.71 1.35 21.81
C PRO A 44 -10.14 1.59 21.33
N LYS A 45 -10.47 1.25 20.07
CA LYS A 45 -11.87 1.31 19.58
C LYS A 45 -12.76 0.22 20.16
N SER A 46 -12.21 -0.98 20.37
CA SER A 46 -13.03 -2.18 20.62
C SER A 46 -12.45 -3.15 21.66
N ILE A 47 -11.19 -2.99 22.08
CA ILE A 47 -10.51 -3.95 22.95
C ILE A 47 -10.60 -3.60 24.44
N THR A 48 -10.81 -4.64 25.24
CA THR A 48 -10.71 -4.68 26.71
C THR A 48 -9.26 -4.69 27.23
N ILE A 49 -8.27 -4.93 26.36
CA ILE A 49 -6.86 -5.06 26.75
C ILE A 49 -6.20 -3.66 26.74
N PRO A 50 -5.63 -3.20 27.88
CA PRO A 50 -5.01 -1.88 27.97
C PRO A 50 -3.80 -1.70 27.04
N ILE A 51 -3.63 -0.48 26.55
CA ILE A 51 -2.43 -0.05 25.82
C ILE A 51 -1.25 0.03 26.80
N GLN A 52 -0.15 -0.64 26.44
CA GLN A 52 1.09 -0.65 27.19
C GLN A 52 2.03 0.47 26.76
N THR A 53 2.30 0.58 25.47
CA THR A 53 3.23 1.55 24.88
C THR A 53 2.63 2.18 23.63
N ILE A 54 3.10 3.37 23.29
CA ILE A 54 2.75 4.08 22.07
C ILE A 54 4.06 4.57 21.45
N ASN A 55 4.26 4.29 20.17
CA ASN A 55 5.30 4.91 19.36
C ASN A 55 4.66 5.90 18.40
N GLY A 56 5.36 7.00 18.14
CA GLY A 56 4.88 8.08 17.30
C GLY A 56 5.92 8.49 16.28
N PHE A 57 5.49 8.84 15.07
CA PHE A 57 6.34 9.32 14.00
C PHE A 57 5.75 10.58 13.40
N SER A 58 6.61 11.51 13.00
CA SER A 58 6.21 12.70 12.26
C SER A 58 6.55 12.55 10.77
N PHE A 59 5.72 13.17 9.96
CA PHE A 59 5.82 13.19 8.51
C PHE A 59 5.64 14.62 8.02
N THR A 60 6.35 14.97 6.96
CA THR A 60 6.12 16.23 6.23
C THR A 60 4.67 16.31 5.70
N PRO A 61 4.17 17.50 5.32
CA PRO A 61 2.86 17.63 4.65
C PRO A 61 2.73 16.84 3.35
N TYR A 62 3.87 16.44 2.77
CA TYR A 62 3.96 15.60 1.56
C TYR A 62 4.04 14.10 1.86
N GLY A 63 3.94 13.72 3.14
CA GLY A 63 3.91 12.32 3.58
C GLY A 63 5.26 11.62 3.64
N TYR A 64 6.37 12.35 3.49
CA TYR A 64 7.71 11.80 3.77
C TYR A 64 7.95 11.70 5.27
N ALA A 65 8.46 10.55 5.72
CA ALA A 65 8.88 10.35 7.11
C ALA A 65 9.98 11.35 7.47
N ASP A 66 9.88 11.94 8.66
CA ASP A 66 10.78 12.98 9.14
C ASP A 66 11.57 12.50 10.37
N GLU A 67 10.90 12.39 11.52
CA GLU A 67 11.52 11.97 12.78
C GLU A 67 10.57 11.14 13.67
N GLU A 68 11.13 10.29 14.54
CA GLU A 68 10.39 9.67 15.65
C GLU A 68 10.04 10.74 16.70
N LEU A 69 8.81 10.68 17.23
CA LEU A 69 8.32 11.64 18.21
C LEU A 69 8.93 11.39 19.59
N GLU A 70 9.39 12.45 20.23
CA GLU A 70 9.78 12.41 21.64
C GLU A 70 8.53 12.50 22.52
N ILE A 71 8.13 11.38 23.12
CA ILE A 71 7.01 11.32 24.05
C ILE A 71 7.50 11.77 25.43
N VAL A 72 7.25 13.04 25.75
CA VAL A 72 7.65 13.69 27.00
C VAL A 72 6.94 13.09 28.21
N SER A 73 5.65 12.74 28.05
CA SER A 73 4.89 12.02 29.07
C SER A 73 3.91 11.03 28.44
N SER A 74 3.66 9.93 29.13
CA SER A 74 2.65 8.93 28.78
C SER A 74 1.92 8.46 30.04
N GLU A 75 0.72 8.97 30.25
CA GLU A 75 -0.09 8.69 31.42
C GLU A 75 -1.23 7.74 31.06
N ARG A 76 -1.47 6.74 31.91
CA ARG A 76 -2.60 5.82 31.73
C ARG A 76 -3.85 6.44 32.31
N VAL A 77 -4.92 6.45 31.53
CA VAL A 77 -6.27 6.84 31.95
C VAL A 77 -7.22 5.67 31.77
N GLU A 78 -8.42 5.75 32.34
CA GLU A 78 -9.42 4.67 32.24
C GLU A 78 -9.72 4.30 30.78
N SER A 79 -9.83 5.32 29.93
CA SER A 79 -10.24 5.19 28.54
C SER A 79 -9.08 4.94 27.56
N GLY A 80 -7.82 4.87 28.02
CA GLY A 80 -6.66 4.74 27.15
C GLY A 80 -5.37 5.30 27.74
N ARG A 81 -4.59 6.02 26.93
CA ARG A 81 -3.38 6.73 27.36
C ARG A 81 -3.35 8.15 26.84
N VAL A 82 -2.98 9.09 27.69
CA VAL A 82 -2.66 10.46 27.31
C VAL A 82 -1.16 10.53 27.05
N ILE A 83 -0.78 10.96 25.87
CA ILE A 83 0.61 11.21 25.48
C ILE A 83 0.83 12.69 25.26
N THR A 84 2.00 13.19 25.64
CA THR A 84 2.41 14.58 25.39
C THR A 84 3.70 14.59 24.59
N VAL A 85 3.72 15.38 23.53
CA VAL A 85 4.87 15.52 22.62
C VAL A 85 5.24 16.99 22.44
N LEU A 86 6.45 17.23 21.95
CA LEU A 86 6.94 18.59 21.69
C LEU A 86 6.22 19.19 20.46
N LYS A 87 5.63 20.38 20.62
CA LYS A 87 4.89 21.08 19.55
C LYS A 87 5.73 21.33 18.30
N LYS A 88 7.06 21.50 18.45
CA LYS A 88 8.01 21.63 17.34
C LYS A 88 8.02 20.42 16.39
N GLN A 89 7.73 19.22 16.92
CA GLN A 89 7.68 17.97 16.15
C GLN A 89 6.31 17.72 15.52
N VAL A 90 5.34 18.61 15.77
CA VAL A 90 3.95 18.50 15.28
C VAL A 90 3.58 19.62 14.31
N SER A 91 4.15 20.81 14.51
CA SER A 91 3.86 21.98 13.67
C SER A 91 4.18 21.71 12.20
N LYS A 92 3.19 21.89 11.32
CA LYS A 92 3.29 21.66 9.87
C LYS A 92 3.67 20.22 9.51
N LYS A 93 3.27 19.25 10.34
CA LYS A 93 3.53 17.82 10.11
C LYS A 93 2.25 17.01 10.27
N ALA A 94 2.23 15.84 9.64
CA ALA A 94 1.28 14.78 9.96
C ALA A 94 1.94 13.83 10.96
N LEU A 95 1.15 13.29 11.88
CA LEU A 95 1.61 12.35 12.89
C LEU A 95 1.03 10.97 12.61
N GLN A 96 1.81 9.94 12.93
CA GLN A 96 1.37 8.57 12.97
C GLN A 96 1.64 7.99 14.35
N PHE A 97 0.67 7.27 14.91
CA PHE A 97 0.84 6.55 16.16
C PHE A 97 0.54 5.07 15.96
N ILE A 98 1.35 4.24 16.61
CA ILE A 98 1.17 2.79 16.69
C ILE A 98 1.25 2.40 18.16
N ALA A 99 0.19 1.79 18.67
CA ALA A 99 0.10 1.33 20.04
C ALA A 99 0.47 -0.15 20.15
N GLN A 100 1.04 -0.56 21.29
CA GLN A 100 1.18 -1.96 21.65
C GLN A 100 0.41 -2.20 22.95
N ASN A 101 -0.39 -3.27 23.00
CA ASN A 101 -1.10 -3.65 24.22
C ASN A 101 -0.25 -4.56 25.12
N ASN A 102 -0.76 -4.87 26.31
CA ASN A 102 -0.06 -5.71 27.29
C ASN A 102 0.23 -7.15 26.84
N LEU A 103 -0.36 -7.62 25.73
CA LEU A 103 -0.08 -8.94 25.14
C LEU A 103 0.98 -8.87 24.02
N GLY A 104 1.53 -7.69 23.73
CA GLY A 104 2.51 -7.50 22.66
C GLY A 104 1.89 -7.33 21.26
N THR A 105 0.56 -7.32 21.13
CA THR A 105 -0.11 -7.04 19.86
C THR A 105 0.00 -5.56 19.53
N ARG A 106 0.26 -5.24 18.26
CA ARG A 106 0.34 -3.86 17.76
C ARG A 106 -0.99 -3.42 17.16
N SER A 107 -1.31 -2.15 17.27
CA SER A 107 -2.46 -1.56 16.60
C SER A 107 -2.19 -1.38 15.10
N LYS A 108 -3.26 -1.18 14.34
CA LYS A 108 -3.13 -0.48 13.05
C LYS A 108 -2.62 0.94 13.30
N PRO A 109 -1.89 1.55 12.36
CA PRO A 109 -1.50 2.94 12.49
C PRO A 109 -2.73 3.84 12.52
N ILE A 110 -2.69 4.89 13.34
CA ILE A 110 -3.65 5.98 13.30
C ILE A 110 -2.91 7.28 13.03
N HIS A 111 -3.57 8.19 12.33
CA HIS A 111 -2.97 9.44 11.89
C HIS A 111 -3.68 10.63 12.53
N TRP A 112 -2.90 11.62 12.91
CA TRP A 112 -3.40 12.95 13.26
C TRP A 112 -2.78 13.94 12.29
N ILE A 113 -3.59 14.85 11.77
CA ILE A 113 -3.16 15.80 10.75
C ILE A 113 -3.62 17.18 11.16
N ASP A 114 -2.70 18.14 11.12
CA ASP A 114 -3.06 19.54 11.25
C ASP A 114 -3.80 20.00 10.00
N ARG A 115 -5.12 20.20 10.13
CA ARG A 115 -6.02 20.62 9.04
C ARG A 115 -5.60 21.90 8.32
N ARG A 116 -4.71 22.69 8.91
CA ARG A 116 -4.16 23.91 8.28
C ARG A 116 -3.12 23.61 7.20
N PHE A 117 -2.60 22.38 7.15
CA PHE A 117 -1.48 21.98 6.28
C PHE A 117 -1.81 20.74 5.43
N THR A 118 -3.09 20.56 5.09
CA THR A 118 -3.55 19.47 4.22
C THR A 118 -3.69 19.91 2.77
N GLY A 119 -3.59 18.94 1.87
CA GLY A 119 -3.84 19.12 0.46
C GLY A 119 -5.32 19.32 0.13
N ASP A 120 -5.60 20.04 -0.95
CA ASP A 120 -6.95 20.15 -1.50
C ASP A 120 -7.34 18.87 -2.25
N HIS A 121 -8.32 18.14 -1.73
CA HIS A 121 -8.76 16.87 -2.32
C HIS A 121 -9.36 17.04 -3.73
N LEU A 122 -9.79 18.24 -4.11
CA LEU A 122 -10.37 18.52 -5.43
C LEU A 122 -9.34 18.67 -6.55
N SER A 123 -8.11 19.11 -6.22
CA SER A 123 -7.06 19.38 -7.21
C SER A 123 -5.83 18.48 -7.07
N MET A 124 -5.58 17.90 -5.90
CA MET A 124 -4.39 17.08 -5.61
C MET A 124 -4.18 15.92 -6.61
N ASN A 125 -2.95 15.69 -7.06
CA ASN A 125 -2.66 14.49 -7.83
C ASN A 125 -2.55 13.28 -6.90
N VAL A 126 -3.01 12.13 -7.39
CA VAL A 126 -2.90 10.84 -6.69
C VAL A 126 -2.20 9.87 -7.63
N ASN A 127 -1.10 9.30 -7.16
CA ASN A 127 -0.40 8.24 -7.85
C ASN A 127 -0.99 6.89 -7.46
N MET A 128 -0.95 5.92 -8.38
CA MET A 128 -1.37 4.55 -8.14
C MET A 128 -0.23 3.60 -8.46
N ASP A 129 0.04 2.68 -7.54
CA ASP A 129 0.96 1.57 -7.74
C ASP A 129 0.23 0.24 -7.55
N ILE A 130 0.71 -0.78 -8.24
CA ILE A 130 0.17 -2.14 -8.18
C ILE A 130 1.30 -3.09 -7.85
N SER A 131 1.12 -3.93 -6.84
CA SER A 131 2.08 -4.97 -6.48
C SER A 131 1.40 -6.33 -6.44
N HIS A 132 2.03 -7.33 -7.07
CA HIS A 132 1.49 -8.68 -7.10
C HIS A 132 2.32 -9.62 -6.22
N THR A 133 1.70 -10.11 -5.15
CA THR A 133 2.32 -11.06 -4.22
C THR A 133 1.69 -12.44 -4.32
N GLU A 134 2.11 -13.38 -3.47
CA GLU A 134 1.41 -14.66 -3.30
C GLU A 134 0.02 -14.52 -2.67
N ALA A 135 -0.18 -13.52 -1.80
CA ALA A 135 -1.47 -13.28 -1.15
C ALA A 135 -2.51 -12.67 -2.10
N GLY A 136 -2.08 -12.02 -3.17
CA GLY A 136 -2.94 -11.33 -4.14
C GLY A 136 -2.32 -10.05 -4.66
N LEU A 137 -3.15 -9.24 -5.31
CA LEU A 137 -2.80 -7.88 -5.75
C LEU A 137 -3.07 -6.87 -4.66
N TYR A 138 -2.10 -5.99 -4.45
CA TYR A 138 -2.27 -4.78 -3.68
C TYR A 138 -2.36 -3.59 -4.63
N ILE A 139 -3.34 -2.73 -4.38
CA ILE A 139 -3.43 -1.42 -5.02
C ILE A 139 -3.07 -0.39 -3.95
N GLN A 140 -2.06 0.41 -4.24
CA GLN A 140 -1.63 1.52 -3.41
C GLN A 140 -2.02 2.83 -4.08
N PHE A 141 -2.58 3.76 -3.31
CA PHE A 141 -2.73 5.14 -3.72
C PHE A 141 -1.91 6.05 -2.83
N GLN A 142 -1.23 7.01 -3.47
CA GLN A 142 -0.41 8.00 -2.79
C GLN A 142 -0.69 9.40 -3.34
N PRO A 143 -1.49 10.21 -2.64
CA PRO A 143 -1.60 11.64 -2.91
C PRO A 143 -0.25 12.35 -2.72
N GLU A 144 0.01 13.42 -3.48
CA GLU A 144 1.25 14.20 -3.32
C GLU A 144 1.34 14.93 -1.96
N GLN A 145 0.20 15.18 -1.31
CA GLN A 145 0.11 15.76 0.02
C GLN A 145 -0.87 14.97 0.89
N VAL A 146 -0.68 15.05 2.20
CA VAL A 146 -1.58 14.45 3.19
C VAL A 146 -2.97 15.08 3.08
N LEU A 147 -4.00 14.25 3.09
CA LEU A 147 -5.39 14.64 2.92
C LEU A 147 -6.20 14.38 4.20
N ASP A 148 -7.17 15.25 4.49
CA ASP A 148 -8.18 15.05 5.56
C ASP A 148 -9.52 14.59 4.96
N VAL A 149 -9.47 13.57 4.10
CA VAL A 149 -10.65 12.93 3.50
C VAL A 149 -10.46 11.42 3.43
N GLU A 150 -11.57 10.68 3.37
CA GLU A 150 -11.52 9.24 3.17
C GLU A 150 -11.20 8.91 1.71
N LEU A 151 -10.27 7.96 1.52
CA LEU A 151 -9.91 7.43 0.21
C LEU A 151 -10.40 5.99 0.09
N SER A 152 -11.03 5.67 -1.04
CA SER A 152 -11.44 4.30 -1.35
C SER A 152 -11.05 3.92 -2.79
N LEU A 153 -10.90 2.62 -3.00
CA LEU A 153 -10.65 2.02 -4.31
C LEU A 153 -11.98 1.60 -4.92
N ARG A 154 -12.21 1.89 -6.20
CA ARG A 154 -13.34 1.33 -6.94
C ARG A 154 -12.84 0.59 -8.17
N LEU A 155 -13.17 -0.70 -8.23
CA LEU A 155 -12.98 -1.53 -9.42
C LEU A 155 -14.27 -1.48 -10.23
N LYS A 156 -14.19 -1.01 -11.47
CA LYS A 156 -15.36 -0.82 -12.34
C LYS A 156 -15.27 -1.70 -13.57
N GLY A 157 -16.32 -2.47 -13.79
CA GLY A 157 -16.54 -3.24 -15.01
C GLY A 157 -17.70 -2.67 -15.83
N LYS A 158 -18.08 -3.37 -16.89
CA LYS A 158 -19.12 -2.92 -17.83
C LYS A 158 -20.50 -2.69 -17.19
N TYR A 159 -20.87 -3.51 -16.21
CA TYR A 159 -22.23 -3.51 -15.64
C TYR A 159 -22.27 -3.37 -14.11
N LYS A 160 -21.11 -3.44 -13.46
CA LYS A 160 -21.01 -3.48 -11.99
C LYS A 160 -19.71 -2.81 -11.57
N TYR A 161 -19.73 -2.23 -10.38
CA TYR A 161 -18.54 -1.77 -9.70
C TYR A 161 -18.49 -2.34 -8.28
N THR A 162 -17.28 -2.39 -7.73
CA THR A 162 -17.04 -2.81 -6.35
C THR A 162 -16.14 -1.78 -5.71
N THR A 163 -16.61 -1.20 -4.60
CA THR A 163 -15.79 -0.30 -3.77
C THR A 163 -15.10 -1.13 -2.69
N ILE A 164 -13.80 -0.97 -2.57
CA ILE A 164 -12.92 -1.66 -1.63
C ILE A 164 -12.35 -0.60 -0.67
N PRO A 165 -12.51 -0.78 0.64
CA PRO A 165 -11.90 0.12 1.62
C PRO A 165 -10.38 -0.01 1.60
N LEU A 166 -9.70 1.11 1.88
CA LEU A 166 -8.24 1.17 1.96
C LEU A 166 -7.80 1.35 3.40
N ASN A 167 -6.64 0.79 3.72
CA ASN A 167 -5.97 1.02 4.99
C ASN A 167 -4.95 2.13 4.79
N GLN A 168 -5.05 3.21 5.55
CA GLN A 168 -4.02 4.24 5.59
C GLN A 168 -2.84 3.68 6.40
N ILE A 169 -1.73 3.35 5.73
CA ILE A 169 -0.53 2.76 6.36
C ILE A 169 0.53 3.80 6.69
N GLN A 170 0.47 4.97 6.07
CA GLN A 170 1.23 6.20 6.35
C GLN A 170 0.32 7.40 6.05
N PRO A 171 0.61 8.62 6.53
CA PRO A 171 -0.28 9.77 6.33
C PRO A 171 -0.75 10.01 4.90
N SER A 172 0.09 9.75 3.90
CA SER A 172 -0.27 9.90 2.48
C SER A 172 -0.29 8.57 1.71
N VAL A 173 -0.26 7.41 2.39
CA VAL A 173 -0.18 6.10 1.71
C VAL A 173 -1.34 5.23 2.13
N TYR A 174 -2.15 4.85 1.14
CA TYR A 174 -3.35 4.05 1.31
C TYR A 174 -3.20 2.74 0.54
N LEU A 175 -3.42 1.61 1.22
CA LEU A 175 -3.19 0.28 0.69
C LEU A 175 -4.43 -0.60 0.82
N SER A 176 -4.81 -1.27 -0.26
CA SER A 176 -5.88 -2.26 -0.22
C SER A 176 -5.50 -3.48 0.64
N GLN A 177 -6.50 -4.24 1.07
CA GLN A 177 -6.26 -5.65 1.41
C GLN A 177 -5.89 -6.43 0.14
N PRO A 178 -5.30 -7.64 0.23
CA PRO A 178 -5.01 -8.45 -0.95
C PRO A 178 -6.28 -8.72 -1.76
N ILE A 179 -6.25 -8.34 -3.03
CA ILE A 179 -7.34 -8.53 -3.98
C ILE A 179 -7.01 -9.75 -4.84
N SER A 180 -7.97 -10.67 -4.96
CA SER A 180 -7.79 -11.82 -5.85
C SER A 180 -7.62 -11.36 -7.31
N PRO A 181 -6.61 -11.87 -8.05
CA PRO A 181 -6.44 -11.60 -9.48
C PRO A 181 -7.72 -11.84 -10.30
N MET A 182 -8.55 -12.78 -9.88
CA MET A 182 -9.81 -13.09 -10.54
C MET A 182 -10.82 -11.93 -10.49
N GLN A 183 -10.76 -11.07 -9.47
CA GLN A 183 -11.65 -9.90 -9.38
C GLN A 183 -11.39 -8.86 -10.46
N PHE A 184 -10.24 -8.92 -11.13
CA PHE A 184 -9.91 -8.07 -12.26
C PHE A 184 -10.49 -8.58 -13.58
N GLN A 185 -11.12 -9.76 -13.60
CA GLN A 185 -11.85 -10.21 -14.80
C GLN A 185 -12.99 -9.24 -15.12
N ASN A 186 -13.03 -8.75 -16.35
CA ASN A 186 -14.04 -7.81 -16.86
C ASN A 186 -14.07 -6.44 -16.15
N ILE A 187 -13.06 -6.13 -15.35
CA ILE A 187 -12.80 -4.77 -14.89
C ILE A 187 -12.10 -4.05 -16.05
N ASN A 188 -12.57 -2.85 -16.37
CA ASN A 188 -12.00 -2.02 -17.43
C ASN A 188 -11.38 -0.73 -16.89
N GLN A 189 -11.61 -0.43 -15.61
CA GLN A 189 -11.20 0.82 -15.01
C GLN A 189 -10.97 0.65 -13.50
N ILE A 190 -9.88 1.26 -13.02
CA ILE A 190 -9.61 1.44 -11.59
C ILE A 190 -9.83 2.91 -11.26
N GLU A 191 -10.54 3.20 -10.18
CA GLU A 191 -10.77 4.56 -9.70
C GLU A 191 -10.30 4.71 -8.25
N SER A 192 -9.67 5.84 -7.92
CA SER A 192 -9.59 6.31 -6.53
C SER A 192 -10.73 7.29 -6.28
N ILE A 193 -11.45 7.11 -5.18
CA ILE A 193 -12.57 7.96 -4.78
C ILE A 193 -12.18 8.71 -3.51
N LEU A 194 -12.17 10.04 -3.59
CA LEU A 194 -11.89 10.96 -2.49
C LEU A 194 -13.21 11.51 -1.98
N ASN A 195 -13.59 11.13 -0.76
CA ASN A 195 -14.86 11.49 -0.14
C ASN A 195 -14.68 12.68 0.81
N GLY A 196 -14.78 13.89 0.27
CA GLY A 196 -14.85 15.13 1.04
C GLY A 196 -16.26 15.72 1.04
N SER A 197 -16.37 17.05 1.11
CA SER A 197 -17.63 17.77 0.87
C SER A 197 -18.21 17.54 -0.53
N ILE A 198 -17.32 17.29 -1.49
CA ILE A 198 -17.62 16.90 -2.87
C ILE A 198 -16.78 15.67 -3.17
N GLU A 199 -17.41 14.62 -3.73
CA GLU A 199 -16.72 13.41 -4.17
C GLU A 199 -15.90 13.71 -5.44
N ARG A 200 -14.61 13.34 -5.43
CA ARG A 200 -13.76 13.36 -6.62
C ARG A 200 -13.35 11.94 -7.00
N GLN A 201 -13.47 11.63 -8.28
CA GLN A 201 -13.07 10.35 -8.85
C GLN A 201 -11.87 10.56 -9.77
N ILE A 202 -10.79 9.82 -9.54
CA ILE A 202 -9.60 9.83 -10.39
C ILE A 202 -9.49 8.47 -11.06
N GLN A 203 -9.38 8.45 -12.39
CA GLN A 203 -9.40 7.23 -13.19
C GLN A 203 -7.98 6.83 -13.58
N PHE A 204 -7.64 5.56 -13.33
CA PHE A 204 -6.37 4.97 -13.73
C PHE A 204 -6.63 3.93 -14.81
N ASN A 205 -6.13 4.24 -16.02
CA ASN A 205 -6.28 3.38 -17.19
C ASN A 205 -4.94 2.72 -17.51
N PHE A 206 -4.86 1.40 -17.34
CA PHE A 206 -3.74 0.60 -17.81
C PHE A 206 -4.24 -0.72 -18.43
N PRO A 207 -3.62 -1.17 -19.55
CA PRO A 207 -4.03 -2.39 -20.23
C PRO A 207 -3.46 -3.61 -19.50
N TYR A 208 -4.33 -4.41 -18.86
CA TYR A 208 -3.95 -5.67 -18.23
C TYR A 208 -4.79 -6.83 -18.74
N THR A 209 -4.37 -8.05 -18.42
CA THR A 209 -5.13 -9.26 -18.70
C THR A 209 -4.91 -10.28 -17.57
N VAL A 210 -5.98 -10.96 -17.18
CA VAL A 210 -5.89 -12.05 -16.20
C VAL A 210 -5.46 -13.33 -16.91
N ALA A 211 -4.34 -13.91 -16.48
CA ALA A 211 -3.85 -15.21 -16.91
C ALA A 211 -4.13 -16.25 -15.83
N GLU A 212 -4.80 -17.34 -16.22
CA GLU A 212 -5.14 -18.46 -15.33
C GLU A 212 -4.23 -19.67 -15.58
N PRO A 213 -4.00 -20.53 -14.57
CA PRO A 213 -3.31 -21.80 -14.77
C PRO A 213 -3.99 -22.62 -15.87
N GLY A 214 -3.22 -23.23 -16.77
CA GLY A 214 -3.76 -24.00 -17.89
C GLY A 214 -4.21 -23.17 -19.11
N SER A 215 -4.13 -21.84 -19.05
CA SER A 215 -4.51 -20.95 -20.16
C SER A 215 -3.32 -20.51 -21.04
N SER A 216 -3.60 -20.11 -22.28
CA SER A 216 -2.63 -19.47 -23.18
C SER A 216 -3.16 -18.08 -23.51
N ILE A 217 -2.66 -17.07 -22.81
CA ILE A 217 -3.10 -15.68 -22.92
C ILE A 217 -2.02 -14.86 -23.61
N THR A 218 -2.43 -13.88 -24.41
CA THR A 218 -1.53 -12.89 -25.02
C THR A 218 -1.81 -11.53 -24.42
N VAL A 219 -0.77 -10.90 -23.88
CA VAL A 219 -0.80 -9.54 -23.37
C VAL A 219 0.00 -8.66 -24.34
N ILE A 220 -0.54 -7.48 -24.65
CA ILE A 220 0.03 -6.56 -25.64
C ILE A 220 0.26 -5.20 -24.96
N SER A 221 1.42 -4.59 -25.21
CA SER A 221 1.73 -3.26 -24.73
C SER A 221 0.78 -2.21 -25.30
N LYS A 222 0.61 -1.09 -24.58
CA LYS A 222 -0.24 0.02 -25.03
C LYS A 222 0.14 0.55 -26.42
N ASP A 223 1.42 0.54 -26.76
CA ASP A 223 1.95 0.97 -28.06
C ASP A 223 1.97 -0.14 -29.12
N THR A 224 1.53 -1.35 -28.79
CA THR A 224 1.40 -2.53 -29.66
C THR A 224 2.70 -3.12 -30.20
N TYR A 225 3.86 -2.61 -29.77
CA TYR A 225 5.16 -3.06 -30.24
C TYR A 225 5.77 -4.19 -29.39
N CYS A 226 5.21 -4.50 -28.22
CA CYS A 226 5.63 -5.63 -27.40
C CYS A 226 4.44 -6.51 -27.06
N SER A 227 4.64 -7.83 -27.07
CA SER A 227 3.68 -8.79 -26.55
C SER A 227 4.36 -9.89 -25.77
N MET A 228 3.64 -10.42 -24.79
CA MET A 228 4.02 -11.65 -24.10
C MET A 228 2.87 -12.65 -24.18
N ARG A 229 3.20 -13.91 -24.42
CA ARG A 229 2.24 -14.99 -24.56
C ARG A 229 2.58 -16.13 -23.61
N THR A 230 1.68 -16.39 -22.66
CA THR A 230 1.80 -17.52 -21.75
C THR A 230 1.49 -18.83 -22.47
N LYS A 231 2.15 -19.91 -22.03
CA LYS A 231 1.78 -21.28 -22.35
C LYS A 231 0.88 -21.81 -21.24
N LYS A 232 0.14 -22.89 -21.52
CA LYS A 232 -0.71 -23.57 -20.52
C LYS A 232 0.03 -23.95 -19.23
N THR A 233 1.35 -24.12 -19.31
CA THR A 233 2.23 -24.53 -18.21
C THR A 233 3.04 -23.38 -17.62
N SER A 234 2.89 -22.13 -18.09
CA SER A 234 3.75 -21.02 -17.66
C SER A 234 3.41 -20.48 -16.26
N ILE A 235 2.13 -20.51 -15.87
CA ILE A 235 1.61 -19.79 -14.69
C ILE A 235 1.07 -20.78 -13.65
N ALA A 236 1.45 -20.59 -12.37
CA ALA A 236 1.03 -21.45 -11.25
C ALA A 236 -0.33 -21.07 -10.64
N SER A 237 -0.66 -19.78 -10.64
CA SER A 237 -1.87 -19.23 -10.02
C SER A 237 -2.42 -18.10 -10.89
N PRO A 238 -3.72 -17.75 -10.78
CA PRO A 238 -4.24 -16.56 -11.42
C PRO A 238 -3.32 -15.35 -11.24
N THR A 239 -3.05 -14.63 -12.32
CA THR A 239 -2.08 -13.52 -12.34
C THR A 239 -2.62 -12.41 -13.24
N VAL A 240 -2.69 -11.18 -12.74
CA VAL A 240 -2.96 -9.99 -13.57
C VAL A 240 -1.65 -9.58 -14.23
N MET A 241 -1.60 -9.60 -15.55
CA MET A 241 -0.39 -9.36 -16.34
C MET A 241 -0.54 -8.10 -17.21
N TRP A 242 0.50 -7.28 -17.32
CA TRP A 242 0.54 -6.09 -18.18
C TRP A 242 1.95 -5.81 -18.72
N ILE A 243 2.06 -4.86 -19.67
CA ILE A 243 3.34 -4.46 -20.25
C ILE A 243 3.45 -2.93 -20.23
N GLU A 244 4.54 -2.43 -19.68
CA GLU A 244 4.84 -1.00 -19.59
C GLU A 244 6.01 -0.66 -20.51
N ALA A 245 5.86 0.37 -21.34
CA ALA A 245 6.96 0.92 -22.11
C ALA A 245 7.68 1.95 -21.24
N VAL A 246 8.91 1.66 -20.79
CA VAL A 246 9.61 2.52 -19.84
C VAL A 246 10.23 3.73 -20.55
N HIS A 247 10.13 4.89 -19.90
CA HIS A 247 10.71 6.13 -20.42
C HIS A 247 12.19 6.27 -20.05
N LYS A 248 12.55 5.88 -18.82
CA LYS A 248 13.93 5.86 -18.33
C LYS A 248 14.42 4.41 -18.31
N HIS A 249 15.58 4.17 -18.90
CA HIS A 249 16.21 2.86 -18.99
C HIS A 249 17.73 3.01 -18.78
N ALA A 250 18.40 1.90 -18.47
CA ALA A 250 19.85 1.88 -18.34
C ALA A 250 20.52 2.37 -19.64
N PRO A 251 21.62 3.14 -19.56
CA PRO A 251 22.33 3.60 -20.75
C PRO A 251 22.87 2.42 -21.55
N VAL A 252 22.95 2.60 -22.88
CA VAL A 252 23.57 1.63 -23.78
C VAL A 252 25.00 2.08 -24.04
N ASP A 253 25.96 1.42 -23.40
CA ASP A 253 27.39 1.79 -23.50
C ASP A 253 27.98 1.45 -24.87
N HIS A 254 27.53 0.34 -25.46
CA HIS A 254 28.00 -0.16 -26.75
C HIS A 254 26.83 -0.64 -27.62
N GLY A 255 26.69 -0.06 -28.82
CA GLY A 255 25.62 -0.39 -29.77
C GLY A 255 24.47 0.63 -29.78
N ASN A 256 23.42 0.30 -30.53
CA ASN A 256 22.25 1.17 -30.71
C ASN A 256 21.01 0.51 -30.14
N LEU A 257 20.18 1.29 -29.45
CA LEU A 257 18.86 0.86 -29.02
C LEU A 257 17.89 0.86 -30.22
N ILE A 258 17.44 -0.33 -30.63
CA ILE A 258 16.57 -0.51 -31.82
C ILE A 258 15.08 -0.62 -31.49
N SER A 259 14.72 -0.80 -30.21
CA SER A 259 13.34 -0.88 -29.73
C SER A 259 13.16 -0.01 -28.49
N ARG A 260 11.91 0.25 -28.10
CA ARG A 260 11.67 0.75 -26.73
C ARG A 260 12.05 -0.34 -25.72
N VAL A 261 12.34 0.08 -24.50
CA VAL A 261 12.53 -0.82 -23.37
C VAL A 261 11.17 -1.07 -22.72
N TYR A 262 10.89 -2.33 -22.39
CA TYR A 262 9.63 -2.75 -21.81
C TYR A 262 9.86 -3.42 -20.46
N GLN A 263 8.98 -3.12 -19.51
CA GLN A 263 8.85 -3.85 -18.26
C GLN A 263 7.65 -4.79 -18.37
N LEU A 264 7.91 -6.08 -18.21
CA LEU A 264 6.87 -7.12 -18.20
C LEU A 264 6.40 -7.30 -16.77
N GLN A 265 5.10 -7.17 -16.56
CA GLN A 265 4.51 -7.12 -15.24
C GLN A 265 3.53 -8.29 -15.03
N PRO A 266 3.45 -8.84 -13.81
CA PRO A 266 4.26 -8.49 -12.65
C PRO A 266 5.61 -9.21 -12.71
N PHE A 267 6.71 -8.52 -12.42
CA PHE A 267 8.05 -9.13 -12.43
C PHE A 267 8.36 -9.90 -11.13
N GLU A 268 7.55 -9.71 -10.08
CA GLU A 268 7.69 -10.38 -8.78
C GLU A 268 7.09 -11.79 -8.77
N ARG A 269 6.39 -12.19 -9.84
CA ARG A 269 5.75 -13.51 -9.92
C ARG A 269 6.64 -14.51 -10.67
N PRO A 270 7.07 -15.60 -10.02
CA PRO A 270 7.84 -16.63 -10.70
C PRO A 270 6.97 -17.36 -11.72
N LEU A 271 7.59 -17.70 -12.85
CA LEU A 271 6.99 -18.57 -13.86
C LEU A 271 7.33 -20.02 -13.56
N LEU A 272 6.38 -20.93 -13.78
CA LEU A 272 6.66 -22.36 -13.75
C LEU A 272 7.48 -22.79 -14.96
N HIS A 273 7.14 -22.23 -16.13
CA HIS A 273 7.82 -22.52 -17.39
C HIS A 273 7.91 -21.26 -18.25
N SER A 274 8.83 -21.30 -19.22
CA SER A 274 9.02 -20.22 -20.20
C SER A 274 7.72 -19.73 -20.84
N MET A 275 7.68 -18.44 -21.16
CA MET A 275 6.67 -17.82 -22.00
C MET A 275 7.33 -17.22 -23.25
N ASN A 276 6.54 -16.86 -24.25
CA ASN A 276 7.07 -16.26 -25.48
C ASN A 276 6.96 -14.74 -25.38
N ILE A 277 8.00 -14.02 -25.79
CA ILE A 277 8.02 -12.56 -25.87
C ILE A 277 8.31 -12.17 -27.32
N ALA A 278 7.57 -11.21 -27.85
CA ALA A 278 7.80 -10.65 -29.17
C ALA A 278 7.92 -9.13 -29.07
N ILE A 279 9.01 -8.58 -29.60
CA ILE A 279 9.25 -7.14 -29.68
C ILE A 279 9.40 -6.78 -31.15
N ARG A 280 8.58 -5.83 -31.61
CA ARG A 280 8.65 -5.26 -32.95
C ARG A 280 9.56 -4.05 -32.92
N TYR A 281 10.52 -4.03 -33.82
CA TYR A 281 11.42 -2.91 -34.07
C TYR A 281 11.53 -2.63 -35.58
N PRO A 282 11.88 -1.40 -35.98
CA PRO A 282 12.06 -1.07 -37.39
C PRO A 282 13.13 -1.94 -38.04
N ALA A 283 12.87 -2.42 -39.26
CA ALA A 283 13.81 -3.25 -40.00
C ALA A 283 15.00 -2.47 -40.61
N LYS A 284 15.00 -1.13 -40.50
CA LYS A 284 16.07 -0.27 -41.02
C LYS A 284 16.74 0.48 -39.86
N LEU A 285 18.04 0.21 -39.70
CA LEU A 285 19.01 1.04 -38.98
C LEU A 285 19.49 2.17 -39.90
#